data_AF-A0A2I1HTF1-F1
#
_entry.id   AF-A0A2I1HTF1-F1
#
_cell.length_a   1.000
_cell.length_b   1.000
_cell.length_c   1.000
_cell.angle_alpha   90.00
_cell.angle_beta   90.00
_cell.angle_gamma   90.00
#
_symmetry.space_group_name_H-M   'P 1'
#
loop_
_entity.id
_entity.type
_entity.pdbx_description
1 polymer ?
#
loop_
_entity_poly.entity_id
_entity_poly.type
_entity_poly.pdbx_seq_one_letter_code
_entity_poly.pdbx_strand_id
1 'polypeptide(L)' 'LPSRHTIKRLIVKEFEQKRDIIRIFLQNLPFKVSLTCDIWSSIKMESFIAITIHYI' A
#
# COMPACT_ATOMS: atom_id res chain seq x y z
N LEU A 1 10.35 -19.91 -17.51
CA LEU A 1 10.00 -18.68 -16.77
C LEU A 1 8.53 -18.73 -16.39
N PRO A 2 8.11 -18.24 -15.21
CA PRO A 2 6.69 -18.24 -14.81
C PRO A 2 5.85 -17.36 -15.74
N SER A 3 4.57 -17.72 -15.92
CA SER A 3 3.66 -16.93 -16.75
C SER A 3 3.32 -15.60 -16.10
N ARG A 4 2.83 -14.64 -16.91
CA ARG A 4 2.29 -13.36 -16.41
C ARG A 4 1.25 -13.56 -15.31
N HIS A 5 0.37 -14.56 -15.47
CA HIS A 5 -0.65 -14.89 -14.47
C HIS A 5 -0.04 -15.39 -13.16
N THR A 6 0.98 -16.24 -13.24
CA THR A 6 1.71 -16.71 -12.07
C THR A 6 2.39 -15.56 -11.35
N ILE A 7 3.08 -14.67 -12.08
CA ILE A 7 3.75 -13.49 -11.49
C ILE A 7 2.73 -12.57 -10.81
N LYS A 8 1.62 -12.22 -11.48
CA LYS A 8 0.57 -11.36 -10.90
C LYS A 8 0.03 -11.96 -9.60
N ARG A 9 -0.26 -13.27 -9.59
CA ARG A 9 -0.76 -13.95 -8.39
C ARG A 9 0.25 -13.92 -7.24
N LEU A 10 1.54 -14.11 -7.54
CA LEU A 10 2.60 -14.05 -6.54
C LEU A 10 2.74 -12.64 -5.96
N ILE A 11 2.70 -11.59 -6.79
CA ILE A 11 2.76 -10.19 -6.34
C ILE A 11 1.58 -9.86 -5.41
N VAL A 12 0.36 -10.24 -5.80
CA VAL A 12 -0.83 -10.00 -4.97
C VAL A 12 -0.73 -10.76 -3.65
N LYS A 13 -0.33 -12.04 -3.69
CA LYS A 13 -0.17 -12.86 -2.48
C LYS A 13 0.83 -12.23 -1.50
N GLU A 14 1.99 -11.81 -2.00
CA GLU A 14 3.02 -11.16 -1.19
C GLU A 14 2.53 -9.85 -0.58
N PHE A 15 1.82 -9.03 -1.37
CA PHE A 15 1.23 -7.79 -0.89
C PHE A 15 0.24 -8.02 0.26
N GLU A 16 -0.70 -8.94 0.10
CA GLU A 16 -1.71 -9.25 1.11
C GLU A 16 -1.05 -9.74 2.41
N GLN A 17 -0.06 -10.64 2.31
CA GLN A 17 0.68 -11.13 3.47
C GLN A 17 1.39 -10.00 4.23
N LYS A 18 2.09 -9.11 3.53
CA LYS A 18 2.76 -7.96 4.17
C LYS A 18 1.76 -6.97 4.75
N ARG A 19 0.65 -6.72 4.05
CA ARG A 19 -0.40 -5.80 4.52
C ARG A 19 -0.97 -6.27 5.85
N ASP A 20 -1.24 -7.56 6.00
CA ASP A 20 -1.82 -8.09 7.23
C ASP A 20 -0.82 -8.00 8.41
N ILE A 21 0.47 -8.24 8.17
CA ILE A 21 1.54 -8.04 9.16
C ILE A 21 1.60 -6.58 9.60
N ILE A 22 1.65 -5.63 8.65
CA ILE A 22 1.71 -4.20 8.95
C ILE A 22 0.44 -3.73 9.66
N ARG A 23 -0.74 -4.24 9.29
CA ARG A 23 -1.99 -3.91 9.97
C ARG A 23 -1.94 -4.29 11.44
N ILE A 24 -1.51 -5.51 11.75
CA ILE A 24 -1.39 -5.98 13.14
C ILE A 24 -0.36 -5.12 13.88
N PHE A 25 0.77 -4.81 13.25
CA PHE A 25 1.80 -3.95 13.84
C PHE A 25 1.27 -2.55 14.17
N LEU A 26 0.61 -1.89 13.21
CA LEU A 26 0.02 -0.54 13.38
C LEU A 26 -1.08 -0.51 14.46
N GLN A 27 -1.87 -1.57 14.62
CA GLN A 27 -2.91 -1.64 15.65
C GLN A 27 -2.34 -1.74 17.07
N ASN A 28 -1.12 -2.26 17.22
CA ASN A 28 -0.46 -2.45 18.51
C ASN A 28 0.56 -1.34 18.83
N LEU A 29 0.70 -0.34 17.95
CA LEU A 29 1.64 0.75 18.12
C LEU A 29 1.15 1.70 19.23
N PRO A 30 1.96 1.96 20.28
CA PRO A 30 1.58 2.85 21.39
C PRO A 30 1.73 4.34 21.05
N PHE A 31 2.37 4.69 19.93
CA PHE A 31 2.66 6.07 19.51
C PHE A 31 1.75 6.53 18.35
N LYS A 32 1.80 7.83 18.06
CA LYS A 32 0.97 8.47 17.02
C LYS A 32 1.51 8.19 15.62
N VAL A 33 0.64 7.79 14.71
CA VAL A 33 0.92 7.71 13.26
C VAL A 33 0.61 9.05 12.59
N SER A 34 1.28 9.37 11.49
CA SER A 34 0.92 10.49 10.61
C SER A 34 0.63 9.99 9.20
N LEU A 35 -0.25 10.71 8.48
CA LEU A 35 -0.64 10.41 7.11
C LEU A 35 -0.28 11.58 6.22
N THR A 36 0.35 11.30 5.08
CA THR A 36 0.51 12.28 3.99
C THR A 36 -0.33 11.86 2.79
N CYS A 37 -0.94 12.84 2.12
CA CYS A 37 -1.72 12.62 0.92
C CYS A 37 -1.13 13.41 -0.23
N ASP A 38 -0.74 12.72 -1.30
CA ASP A 38 -0.40 13.33 -2.58
C ASP A 38 -1.62 13.24 -3.48
N ILE A 39 -2.13 14.39 -3.92
CA ILE A 39 -3.33 14.47 -4.76
C ILE A 39 -2.93 15.14 -6.07
N TRP A 40 -3.25 14.52 -7.19
CA TRP A 40 -2.95 15.07 -8.51
C TRP A 40 -3.95 14.56 -9.55
N SER A 41 -3.98 15.23 -10.71
CA SER A 41 -4.71 14.74 -11.88
C SER A 41 -3.71 14.39 -12.98
N SER A 42 -4.00 13.34 -13.78
CA SER A 42 -3.21 13.04 -14.97
C SER A 42 -3.53 13.98 -16.12
N ILE A 43 -2.69 13.94 -17.16
CA ILE A 43 -2.93 14.62 -18.44
C ILE A 43 -4.28 14.19 -19.07
N LYS A 44 -4.79 13.00 -18.73
CA LYS A 44 -6.09 12.50 -19.17
C LYS A 44 -7.26 12.93 -18.27
N MET A 45 -7.04 13.89 -17.37
CA MET A 45 -8.00 14.38 -16.38
C MET A 45 -8.51 13.30 -15.40
N GLU A 46 -7.74 12.24 -15.18
CA GLU A 46 -8.04 11.25 -14.15
C GLU A 46 -7.48 11.76 -12.82
N SER A 47 -8.27 11.73 -11.75
CA SER A 47 -7.83 12.16 -10.42
C SER A 47 -7.28 10.99 -9.61
N PHE A 48 -6.16 11.23 -8.92
CA PHE A 48 -5.48 10.24 -8.09
C PHE A 48 -5.27 10.80 -6.68
N ILE A 49 -5.28 9.90 -5.70
CA ILE A 49 -4.86 10.15 -4.34
C ILE A 49 -3.91 9.02 -3.92
N ALA A 50 -2.70 9.38 -3.50
CA ALA A 50 -1.80 8.47 -2.81
C ALA A 50 -1.78 8.83 -1.33
N ILE A 51 -1.95 7.83 -0.46
CA ILE A 51 -1.92 7.99 0.99
C ILE A 51 -0.72 7.19 1.52
N THR A 52 0.13 7.85 2.30
CA THR A 52 1.32 7.24 2.91
C THR A 52 1.25 7.39 4.43
N ILE A 53 1.52 6.30 5.16
CA ILE A 53 1.57 6.28 6.63
C ILE A 53 3.04 6.42 7.07
N HIS A 54 3.31 7.33 8.01
CA HIS A 54 4.60 7.46 8.68
C HIS A 54 4.42 7.17 10.17
N TYR A 55 5.28 6.30 10.70
CA TYR A 55 5.26 5.86 12.10
C TYR A 55 6.71 5.70 12.60
N ILE A 56 6.95 5.89 13.90
CA ILE A 56 8.24 5.73 14.59
C ILE A 56 8.14 4.53 15.52
#